data_AF-A0A9X3V517-F1
#
_entry.id   AF-A0A9X3V517-F1
#
_cell.length_a   1.000
_cell.length_b   1.000
_cell.length_c   1.000
_cell.angle_alpha   90.00
_cell.angle_beta   90.00
_cell.angle_gamma   90.00
#
_symmetry.space_group_name_H-M   'P 1'
#
loop_
_entity.id
_entity.type
_entity.pdbx_description
1 polymer ?
#
loop_
_entity_poly.entity_id
_entity_poly.type
_entity_poly.pdbx_seq_one_letter_code
_entity_poly.pdbx_strand_id
1 'polypeptide(L)'
;MTAPKDLETWLSEKVGPTYDAMKADPARAVTPDQVRRTLADLHANDDSGRQADIARAIELARSVDAGLESLLPFGPAEHLTTAEAVAAFLADADATADPAYNEHAQVLAARARAMHGIK
;
A
#
# COMPACT_ATOMS: atom_id res chain seq x y z
N MET A 1 -3.54 -16.97 15.42
CA MET A 1 -3.32 -17.66 16.71
C MET A 1 -1.86 -18.06 16.75
N THR A 2 -1.02 -17.37 17.54
CA THR A 2 0.38 -17.73 17.73
C THR A 2 0.45 -19.14 18.33
N ALA A 3 1.26 -20.03 17.77
CA ALA A 3 1.34 -21.37 18.30
C ALA A 3 1.91 -21.32 19.73
N PRO A 4 1.47 -22.17 20.67
CA PRO A 4 1.95 -22.16 22.06
C PRO A 4 3.48 -22.20 22.20
N LYS A 5 4.16 -22.88 21.27
CA LYS A 5 5.64 -22.97 21.20
C LYS A 5 6.31 -21.63 20.87
N ASP A 6 5.68 -20.79 20.06
CA ASP A 6 6.22 -19.48 19.68
C ASP A 6 6.17 -18.54 20.88
N LEU A 7 5.10 -18.65 21.68
CA LEU A 7 4.95 -17.91 22.93
C LEU A 7 5.98 -18.34 23.98
N GLU A 8 6.17 -19.64 24.19
CA GLU A 8 7.18 -20.16 25.14
C GLU A 8 8.61 -19.74 24.76
N THR A 9 8.91 -19.78 23.47
CA THR A 9 10.20 -19.32 22.94
C THR A 9 10.37 -17.83 23.20
N TRP A 10 9.37 -17.02 22.87
CA TRP A 10 9.43 -15.57 23.08
C TRP A 10 9.56 -15.20 24.56
N LEU A 11 8.82 -15.86 25.45
CA LEU A 11 8.92 -15.64 26.89
C LEU A 11 10.32 -15.94 27.42
N SER A 12 10.88 -17.07 26.99
CA SER A 12 12.21 -17.51 27.43
C SER A 12 13.32 -16.59 26.89
N GLU A 13 13.21 -16.15 25.64
CA GLU A 13 14.24 -15.34 24.99
C GLU A 13 14.15 -13.84 25.30
N LYS A 14 12.94 -13.29 25.53
CA LYS A 14 12.72 -11.85 25.69
C LYS A 14 12.34 -11.46 27.10
N VAL A 15 11.37 -12.16 27.70
CA VAL A 15 10.84 -11.78 29.01
C VAL A 15 11.75 -12.22 30.14
N GLY A 16 12.25 -13.46 30.10
CA GLY A 16 13.16 -14.00 31.13
C GLY A 16 14.38 -13.12 31.41
N PRO A 17 15.21 -12.81 30.39
CA PRO A 17 16.39 -11.96 30.57
C PRO A 17 16.06 -10.56 31.06
N THR A 18 14.95 -9.98 30.58
CA THR A 18 14.52 -8.64 30.97
C THR A 18 14.09 -8.60 32.44
N TYR A 19 13.36 -9.63 32.88
CA TYR A 19 12.95 -9.78 34.27
C TYR A 19 14.14 -10.00 35.21
N ASP A 20 15.08 -10.87 34.83
CA ASP A 20 16.28 -11.12 35.62
C ASP A 20 17.13 -9.85 35.77
N ALA A 21 17.27 -9.07 34.69
CA ALA A 21 17.95 -7.77 34.72
C ALA A 21 17.22 -6.75 35.62
N MET A 22 15.88 -6.70 35.58
CA MET A 22 15.08 -5.84 36.46
C MET A 22 15.15 -6.29 37.92
N LYS A 23 15.27 -7.59 38.18
CA LYS A 23 15.45 -8.14 39.52
C LYS A 23 16.84 -7.81 40.09
N ALA A 24 17.87 -7.85 39.25
CA ALA A 24 19.23 -7.49 39.60
C ALA A 24 19.41 -5.96 39.80
N ASP A 25 18.67 -5.15 39.04
CA ASP A 25 18.66 -3.70 39.13
C ASP A 25 17.22 -3.15 39.14
N PRO A 26 16.61 -2.98 40.33
CA PRO A 26 15.25 -2.43 40.45
C PRO A 26 15.09 -1.00 39.92
N ALA A 27 16.18 -0.24 39.77
CA ALA A 27 16.11 1.11 39.21
C ALA A 27 15.78 1.11 37.70
N ARG A 28 15.87 -0.04 37.02
CA ARG A 28 15.38 -0.21 35.64
C ARG A 28 13.86 -0.17 35.50
N ALA A 29 13.10 -0.25 36.59
CA ALA A 29 11.65 -0.24 36.52
C ALA A 29 11.12 1.11 35.98
N VAL A 30 10.22 1.03 35.00
CA VAL A 30 9.55 2.20 34.42
C VAL A 30 8.24 2.44 35.15
N THR A 31 7.96 3.70 35.50
CA THR A 31 6.69 4.04 36.16
C THR A 31 5.53 4.04 35.17
N PRO A 32 4.30 3.76 35.61
CA PRO A 32 3.13 3.86 34.73
C PRO A 32 3.01 5.21 34.02
N ASP A 33 3.41 6.31 34.66
CA ASP A 33 3.36 7.64 34.04
C ASP A 33 4.45 7.87 33.00
N GLN A 34 5.62 7.22 33.13
CA GLN A 34 6.61 7.19 32.06
C GLN A 34 6.06 6.40 30.85
N VAL A 35 5.45 5.24 31.08
CA VAL A 35 4.83 4.45 30.00
C VAL A 35 3.73 5.23 29.27
N ARG A 36 2.82 5.87 30.02
CA ARG A 36 1.74 6.67 29.43
C ARG A 36 2.27 7.84 28.60
N ARG A 37 3.30 8.53 29.09
CA ARG A 37 3.94 9.63 28.33
C ARG A 37 4.55 9.12 27.03
N THR A 38 5.35 8.05 27.09
CA THR A 38 5.95 7.46 25.88
C THR A 38 4.89 7.02 24.87
N LEU A 39 3.80 6.41 25.33
CA LEU A 39 2.69 6.02 24.45
C LEU A 39 1.99 7.22 23.82
N ALA A 40 1.75 8.29 24.60
CA ALA A 40 1.17 9.52 24.09
C ALA A 40 2.07 10.16 23.02
N ASP A 41 3.38 10.18 23.23
CA ASP A 41 4.35 10.71 22.25
C ASP A 41 4.37 9.86 20.97
N LEU A 42 4.35 8.53 21.10
CA LEU A 42 4.30 7.62 19.94
C LEU A 42 3.01 7.81 19.13
N HIS A 43 1.86 7.92 19.81
CA HIS A 43 0.58 8.18 19.13
C HIS A 43 0.56 9.55 18.46
N ALA A 44 1.07 10.59 19.11
CA ALA A 44 1.16 11.93 18.51
C ALA A 44 2.04 11.94 17.25
N ASN A 45 3.14 11.18 17.24
CA ASN A 45 4.00 11.04 16.07
C ASN A 45 3.32 10.28 14.92
N ASP A 46 2.60 9.20 15.22
CA ASP A 46 1.84 8.44 14.22
C ASP A 46 0.71 9.30 13.60
N ASP A 47 -0.03 10.02 14.44
CA ASP A 47 -1.07 10.95 13.98
C ASP A 47 -0.48 12.07 13.12
N SER A 48 0.70 12.59 13.48
CA SER A 48 1.41 13.59 12.68
C SER A 48 1.86 13.04 11.32
N GLY A 49 2.36 11.80 11.28
CA GLY A 49 2.72 11.10 10.04
C GLY A 49 1.50 10.92 9.14
N ARG A 50 0.40 10.41 9.69
CA ARG A 50 -0.86 10.25 8.96
C ARG A 50 -1.38 11.58 8.41
N GLN A 51 -1.28 12.65 9.20
CA GLN A 51 -1.71 13.98 8.78
C GLN A 51 -0.85 14.53 7.62
N ALA A 52 0.46 14.26 7.64
CA ALA A 52 1.36 14.63 6.55
C ALA A 52 1.03 13.87 5.25
N ASP A 53 0.75 12.57 5.35
CA ASP A 53 0.36 11.75 4.19
C ASP A 53 -0.95 12.25 3.57
N ILE A 54 -1.95 12.55 4.40
CA ILE A 54 -3.22 13.12 3.95
C ILE A 54 -2.99 14.48 3.28
N ALA A 55 -2.19 15.36 3.89
CA ALA A 55 -1.89 16.66 3.31
C ALA A 55 -1.22 16.53 1.94
N ARG A 56 -0.27 15.60 1.79
CA ARG A 56 0.40 15.31 0.52
C ARG A 56 -0.58 14.77 -0.52
N ALA A 57 -1.49 13.87 -0.15
CA ALA A 57 -2.50 13.34 -1.05
C ALA A 57 -3.46 14.44 -1.56
N ILE A 58 -3.87 15.38 -0.69
CA ILE A 58 -4.72 16.51 -1.08
C ILE A 58 -3.97 17.49 -1.99
N GLU A 59 -2.68 17.71 -1.75
CA GLU A 59 -1.85 18.53 -2.64
C GLU A 59 -1.72 17.88 -4.02
N LEU A 60 -1.45 16.58 -4.06
CA LEU A 60 -1.37 15.79 -5.30
C LEU A 60 -2.70 15.81 -6.08
N ALA A 61 -3.84 15.71 -5.40
CA ALA A 61 -5.13 15.84 -6.06
C ALA A 61 -5.31 17.22 -6.69
N ARG A 62 -4.94 18.28 -5.97
CA ARG A 62 -5.02 19.67 -6.48
C ARG A 62 -4.07 19.92 -7.65
N SER A 63 -2.86 19.36 -7.63
CA SER A 63 -1.90 19.49 -8.73
C SER A 63 -2.37 18.72 -9.96
N VAL A 64 -3.02 17.57 -9.79
CA VAL A 64 -3.66 16.81 -10.89
C VAL A 64 -4.82 17.60 -11.50
N ASP A 65 -5.73 18.14 -10.67
CA ASP A 65 -6.85 18.98 -11.13
C ASP A 65 -6.36 20.24 -11.86
N ALA A 66 -5.23 20.79 -11.43
CA ALA A 66 -4.58 21.94 -12.07
C ALA A 66 -3.73 21.58 -13.30
N GLY A 67 -3.58 20.29 -13.63
CA GLY A 67 -2.75 19.80 -14.73
C GLY A 67 -1.24 19.97 -14.53
N LEU A 68 -0.78 20.19 -13.29
CA LEU A 68 0.61 20.41 -12.92
C LEU A 68 1.37 19.11 -12.60
N GLU A 69 0.68 18.09 -12.08
CA GLU A 69 1.21 16.74 -11.93
C GLU A 69 0.36 15.79 -12.79
N SER A 70 1.03 15.04 -13.67
CA SER A 70 0.43 13.88 -14.33
C SER A 70 0.70 12.68 -13.44
N LEU A 71 -0.33 12.16 -12.77
CA LEU A 71 -0.31 10.76 -12.35
C LEU A 71 -0.22 10.00 -13.65
N LEU A 72 0.97 9.54 -14.05
CA LEU A 72 1.19 8.83 -15.31
C LEU A 72 -0.03 7.92 -15.52
N PRO A 73 -0.91 8.25 -16.48
CA PRO A 73 -2.11 7.45 -16.66
C PRO A 73 -1.56 6.09 -17.02
N PHE A 74 -1.87 5.06 -16.22
CA PHE A 74 -1.63 3.70 -16.65
C PHE A 74 -2.31 3.59 -18.01
N GLY A 75 -1.50 3.63 -19.07
CA GLY A 75 -1.96 3.63 -20.44
C GLY A 75 -2.02 2.18 -20.84
N PRO A 76 -3.18 1.50 -20.75
CA PRO A 76 -3.22 0.05 -20.90
C PRO A 76 -2.72 -0.37 -22.29
N ALA A 77 -2.93 0.50 -23.29
CA ALA A 77 -2.43 0.34 -24.64
C ALA A 77 -0.89 0.25 -24.75
N GLU A 78 -0.14 0.84 -23.83
CA GLU A 78 1.34 0.74 -23.79
C GLU A 78 1.79 -0.68 -23.45
N HIS A 79 0.95 -1.43 -22.72
CA HIS A 79 1.25 -2.79 -22.26
C HIS A 79 0.68 -3.89 -23.17
N LEU A 80 -0.21 -3.54 -24.11
CA LEU A 80 -0.79 -4.46 -25.10
C LEU A 80 0.13 -4.58 -26.34
N THR A 81 1.33 -5.12 -26.14
CA THR A 81 2.40 -5.12 -27.15
C THR A 81 2.28 -6.23 -28.22
N THR A 82 1.37 -7.18 -28.04
CA THR A 82 1.18 -8.32 -28.97
C THR A 82 -0.28 -8.48 -29.40
N ALA A 83 -0.50 -9.12 -30.56
CA ALA A 83 -1.84 -9.45 -31.04
C ALA A 83 -2.62 -10.34 -30.08
N GLU A 84 -1.92 -11.30 -29.44
CA GLU A 84 -2.51 -12.21 -28.45
C GLU A 84 -2.95 -11.46 -27.19
N ALA A 85 -2.14 -10.53 -26.68
CA ALA A 85 -2.52 -9.71 -25.53
C ALA A 85 -3.74 -8.82 -25.82
N VAL A 86 -3.80 -8.24 -27.02
CA VAL A 86 -4.98 -7.46 -27.47
C VAL A 86 -6.22 -8.36 -27.56
N ALA A 87 -6.08 -9.58 -28.10
CA ALA A 87 -7.20 -10.50 -28.24
C ALA A 87 -7.73 -10.99 -26.87
N ALA A 88 -6.83 -11.35 -25.95
CA ALA A 88 -7.19 -11.74 -24.59
C ALA A 88 -7.91 -10.61 -23.84
N PHE A 89 -7.40 -9.38 -23.95
CA PHE A 89 -8.04 -8.20 -23.34
C PHE A 89 -9.46 -7.95 -23.86
N LEU A 90 -9.69 -8.09 -25.17
CA LEU A 90 -11.03 -7.93 -25.74
C LEU A 90 -11.98 -9.07 -25.33
N ALA A 91 -11.48 -10.31 -25.23
CA ALA A 91 -12.27 -11.44 -24.77
C ALA A 91 -12.70 -11.28 -23.30
N ASP A 92 -11.80 -10.80 -22.45
CA ASP A 92 -12.10 -10.48 -21.05
C ASP A 92 -13.12 -9.34 -20.95
N ALA A 93 -13.02 -8.32 -21.81
CA ALA A 93 -14.02 -7.26 -21.89
C ALA A 93 -15.40 -7.80 -22.28
N ASP A 94 -15.49 -8.57 -23.35
CA ASP A 94 -16.75 -9.17 -23.80
C ASP A 94 -17.40 -10.04 -22.69
N ALA A 95 -16.59 -10.73 -21.88
CA ALA A 95 -17.08 -11.53 -20.76
C ALA A 95 -17.74 -10.71 -19.64
N THR A 96 -17.44 -9.40 -19.53
CA THR A 96 -18.08 -8.52 -18.55
C THR A 96 -19.54 -8.19 -18.90
N ALA A 97 -19.93 -8.34 -20.18
CA ALA A 97 -21.22 -7.91 -20.72
C ALA A 97 -21.57 -6.43 -20.44
N ASP A 98 -20.57 -5.58 -20.18
CA ASP A 98 -20.71 -4.12 -20.01
C ASP A 98 -20.43 -3.39 -21.33
N PRO A 99 -21.44 -2.79 -21.97
CA PRO A 99 -21.27 -2.09 -23.25
C PRO A 99 -20.28 -0.92 -23.18
N ALA A 100 -20.26 -0.16 -22.08
CA ALA A 100 -19.38 0.99 -21.95
C ALA A 100 -17.92 0.54 -21.79
N TYR A 101 -17.71 -0.56 -21.06
CA TYR A 101 -16.39 -1.18 -20.94
C TYR A 101 -15.90 -1.75 -22.29
N ASN A 102 -16.77 -2.40 -23.04
CA ASN A 102 -16.44 -2.98 -24.35
C ASN A 102 -16.03 -1.91 -25.37
N GLU A 103 -16.77 -0.80 -25.44
CA GLU A 103 -16.42 0.33 -26.30
C GLU A 103 -15.05 0.91 -25.92
N HIS A 104 -14.79 1.09 -24.62
CA HIS A 104 -13.50 1.58 -24.15
C HIS A 104 -12.35 0.61 -24.47
N ALA A 105 -12.57 -0.69 -24.30
CA ALA A 105 -11.60 -1.73 -24.60
C ALA A 105 -11.23 -1.76 -26.09
N GLN A 106 -12.20 -1.56 -26.99
CA GLN A 106 -11.95 -1.47 -28.44
C GLN A 106 -11.09 -0.25 -28.80
N VAL A 107 -11.34 0.91 -28.18
CA VAL A 107 -10.53 2.12 -28.38
C VAL A 107 -9.08 1.89 -27.93
N LEU A 108 -8.88 1.24 -26.78
CA LEU A 108 -7.55 0.89 -26.28
C LEU A 108 -6.82 -0.11 -27.18
N ALA A 109 -7.52 -1.14 -27.66
CA ALA A 109 -6.99 -2.12 -28.59
C ALA A 109 -6.54 -1.48 -29.91
N ALA A 110 -7.35 -0.58 -30.47
CA ALA A 110 -6.99 0.17 -31.69
C ALA A 110 -5.74 1.03 -31.47
N ARG A 111 -5.66 1.72 -30.33
CA ARG A 111 -4.50 2.53 -29.95
C ARG A 111 -3.24 1.66 -29.78
N ALA A 112 -3.36 0.51 -29.13
CA ALA A 112 -2.26 -0.43 -28.94
C ALA A 112 -1.73 -0.96 -30.28
N ARG A 113 -2.64 -1.36 -31.19
CA ARG A 113 -2.27 -1.83 -32.53
C ARG A 113 -1.52 -0.77 -33.33
N ALA A 114 -2.00 0.48 -33.29
CA ALA A 114 -1.34 1.61 -33.94
C ALA A 114 0.03 1.93 -33.32
N MET A 115 0.14 1.84 -31.99
CA MET A 115 1.37 2.13 -31.26
C MET A 115 2.47 1.09 -31.50
N HIS A 116 2.10 -0.20 -31.51
CA HIS A 116 3.06 -1.31 -31.58
C HIS A 116 3.16 -1.96 -32.96
N GLY A 117 2.45 -1.45 -33.97
CA GLY A 117 2.48 -1.98 -35.34
C GLY A 117 1.90 -3.39 -35.47
N ILE A 118 0.95 -3.75 -34.60
CA ILE A 118 0.30 -5.07 -34.58
C ILE A 118 -0.72 -5.10 -35.72
N LYS A 119 -0.60 -6.12 -36.59
CA LYS A 119 -1.49 -6.35 -37.74
C LYS A 119 -2.70 -7.18 -37.36
#